data_AF-A0A0J7INI4-F1
#
_entry.id   AF-A0A0J7INI4-F1
#
_cell.length_a   1.000
_cell.length_b   1.000
_cell.length_c   1.000
_cell.angle_alpha   90.00
_cell.angle_beta   90.00
_cell.angle_gamma   90.00
#
_symmetry.space_group_name_H-M   'P 1'
#
loop_
_entity.id
_entity.type
_entity.pdbx_description
1 polymer ?
#
loop_
_entity_poly.entity_id
_entity_poly.type
_entity_poly.pdbx_seq_one_letter_code
_entity_poly.pdbx_strand_id
1 'polypeptide(L)'
;MLTFDGALSFNNFPSLTDQQIDDLNNEYIKAINNGITGTDSNGNYTYNMIDVEEQFLKFLDKKLKMNGLRVFRINNNERTELKLENNERKESPCP
;
A
#
# COMPACT_ATOMS: atom_id res chain seq x y z
N MET A 1 14.55 -31.06 -6.31
CA MET A 1 13.89 -30.63 -7.56
C MET A 1 12.84 -29.60 -7.16
N LEU A 2 13.07 -28.32 -7.44
CA LEU A 2 12.11 -27.25 -7.21
C LEU A 2 11.20 -27.20 -8.43
N THR A 3 9.94 -27.60 -8.27
CA THR A 3 8.90 -27.44 -9.29
C THR A 3 8.17 -26.15 -8.98
N PHE A 4 8.28 -25.18 -9.89
CA PHE A 4 7.37 -24.05 -9.96
C PHE A 4 6.17 -24.53 -10.76
N ASP A 5 5.03 -24.76 -10.10
CA ASP A 5 3.83 -25.31 -10.75
C ASP A 5 3.08 -24.28 -11.62
N GLY A 6 3.48 -22.99 -11.58
CA GLY A 6 2.84 -21.92 -12.33
C GLY A 6 1.33 -21.79 -12.06
N ALA A 7 0.80 -22.47 -11.04
CA ALA A 7 -0.64 -22.61 -10.81
C ALA A 7 -1.24 -21.36 -10.16
N LEU A 8 -0.41 -20.39 -9.78
CA LEU A 8 -0.87 -19.08 -9.37
C LEU A 8 -1.24 -18.27 -10.61
N SER A 9 -2.54 -18.22 -10.90
CA SER A 9 -3.14 -17.19 -11.76
C SER A 9 -2.80 -15.82 -11.19
N PHE A 10 -1.71 -15.22 -11.66
CA PHE A 10 -1.41 -13.82 -11.37
C PHE A 10 -2.52 -12.99 -12.01
N ASN A 11 -3.31 -12.32 -11.18
CA ASN A 11 -4.15 -11.24 -11.70
C ASN A 11 -3.17 -10.19 -12.21
N ASN A 12 -3.11 -9.98 -13.52
CA ASN A 12 -2.36 -8.86 -14.09
C ASN A 12 -2.86 -7.56 -13.45
N PHE A 13 -1.98 -6.55 -13.36
CA PHE A 13 -2.44 -5.21 -13.02
C PHE A 13 -3.58 -4.83 -13.98
N PRO A 14 -4.68 -4.25 -13.46
CA PRO A 14 -5.79 -3.85 -14.31
C PRO A 14 -5.28 -2.91 -15.40
N SER A 15 -5.67 -3.15 -16.65
CA SER A 15 -5.42 -2.20 -17.73
C SER A 15 -6.35 -1.01 -17.50
N LEU A 16 -5.80 0.09 -17.00
CA LEU A 16 -6.53 1.32 -16.74
C LEU A 16 -6.40 2.27 -17.93
N THR A 17 -7.47 3.00 -18.24
CA THR A 17 -7.39 4.16 -19.13
C THR A 17 -6.73 5.35 -18.41
N ASP A 18 -6.29 6.37 -19.16
CA ASP A 18 -5.69 7.58 -18.58
C ASP A 18 -6.62 8.23 -17.53
N GLN A 19 -7.91 8.35 -17.82
CA GLN A 19 -8.89 8.89 -16.87
C GLN A 19 -8.99 8.04 -15.59
N GLN A 20 -8.94 6.71 -15.72
CA GLN A 20 -8.97 5.83 -14.56
C GLN A 20 -7.69 5.93 -13.72
N ILE A 21 -6.54 6.20 -14.35
CA ILE A 21 -5.29 6.48 -13.65
C ILE A 21 -5.40 7.81 -12.88
N ASP A 22 -5.96 8.85 -13.50
CA ASP A 22 -6.17 10.14 -12.83
C ASP A 22 -7.12 10.02 -11.63
N ASP A 23 -8.23 9.30 -11.80
CA ASP A 23 -9.18 9.04 -10.72
C ASP A 23 -8.52 8.25 -9.58
N LEU A 24 -7.71 7.24 -9.93
CA LEU A 24 -6.97 6.43 -8.97
C LEU A 24 -5.92 7.27 -8.21
N ASN A 25 -5.20 8.15 -8.91
CA ASN A 25 -4.24 9.09 -8.30
C ASN A 25 -4.93 10.05 -7.32
N ASN A 26 -6.08 10.60 -7.71
CA ASN A 26 -6.85 11.49 -6.85
C ASN A 26 -7.35 10.78 -5.58
N GLU A 27 -7.77 9.52 -5.69
CA GLU A 27 -8.14 8.71 -4.54
C GLU A 27 -6.95 8.35 -3.65
N TYR A 28 -5.80 8.03 -4.24
CA TYR A 28 -4.56 7.79 -3.51
C TYR A 28 -4.14 9.02 -2.71
N ILE A 29 -4.09 10.21 -3.33
CA ILE A 29 -3.74 11.47 -2.65
C ILE A 29 -4.69 11.72 -1.48
N LYS A 30 -6.01 11.55 -1.66
CA LYS A 30 -6.99 11.69 -0.57
C LYS A 30 -6.73 10.71 0.58
N ALA A 31 -6.40 9.46 0.27
CA ALA A 31 -6.11 8.45 1.29
C ALA A 31 -4.86 8.82 2.10
N ILE A 32 -3.78 9.23 1.44
CA ILE A 32 -2.53 9.61 2.11
C ILE A 32 -2.68 10.90 2.93
N ASN A 33 -3.46 11.86 2.44
CA ASN A 33 -3.73 13.11 3.16
C ASN A 33 -4.46 12.88 4.50
N ASN A 34 -5.15 11.76 4.69
CA ASN A 34 -5.72 11.41 6.00
C ASN A 34 -4.66 11.15 7.07
N GLY A 35 -3.41 10.90 6.68
CA GLY A 35 -2.26 10.76 7.60
C GLY A 35 -1.57 12.08 7.95
N ILE A 36 -2.05 13.22 7.45
CA ILE A 36 -1.52 14.54 7.80
C ILE A 36 -1.93 14.88 9.23
N THR A 37 -0.94 15.18 10.08
CA THR A 37 -1.15 15.56 11.48
C THR A 37 -0.94 17.05 11.74
N GLY A 38 -0.38 17.79 10.76
CA GLY A 38 -0.23 19.22 10.85
C GLY A 38 0.39 19.82 9.59
N THR A 39 0.36 21.14 9.52
CA THR A 39 1.06 21.93 8.50
C THR A 39 1.91 22.97 9.22
N ASP A 40 3.19 23.06 8.86
CA ASP A 40 4.08 24.08 9.41
C ASP A 40 3.77 25.47 8.82
N SER A 41 4.42 26.51 9.36
CA SER A 41 4.24 27.89 8.90
C SER A 41 4.72 28.16 7.48
N ASN A 42 5.46 27.22 6.88
CA ASN A 42 5.97 27.29 5.52
C ASN A 42 5.09 26.48 4.54
N GLY A 43 4.01 25.87 5.01
CA GLY A 43 3.11 25.05 4.21
C GLY A 43 3.57 23.59 4.05
N ASN A 44 4.60 23.14 4.77
CA ASN A 44 5.01 21.73 4.74
C ASN A 44 4.08 20.89 5.61
N TYR A 45 3.66 19.75 5.09
CA TYR A 45 2.84 18.79 5.83
C TYR A 45 3.70 17.91 6.74
N THR A 46 3.26 17.75 7.97
CA THR A 46 3.74 16.71 8.88
C THR A 46 2.82 15.50 8.79
N TYR A 47 3.40 14.31 8.71
CA TYR A 47 2.66 13.07 8.53
C TYR A 47 2.89 12.12 9.71
N ASN A 48 1.82 11.45 10.16
CA ASN A 48 1.96 10.22 10.91
C ASN A 48 2.16 9.07 9.94
N MET A 49 3.41 8.58 9.86
CA MET A 49 3.76 7.51 8.91
C MET A 49 3.01 6.20 9.18
N ILE A 50 2.57 5.93 10.41
CA ILE A 50 1.74 4.76 10.72
C ILE A 50 0.37 4.87 10.03
N ASP A 51 -0.26 6.06 10.14
CA ASP A 51 -1.55 6.31 9.51
C ASP A 51 -1.44 6.32 7.99
N VAL A 52 -0.39 6.93 7.45
CA VAL A 52 -0.10 6.92 6.00
C VAL A 52 0.01 5.49 5.46
N GLU A 53 0.77 4.64 6.13
CA GLU A 53 0.91 3.24 5.72
C GLU A 53 -0.41 2.47 5.83
N GLU A 54 -1.19 2.68 6.89
CA GLU A 54 -2.50 2.04 7.02
C GLU A 54 -3.45 2.46 5.89
N GLN A 55 -3.51 3.75 5.57
CA GLN A 55 -4.33 4.25 4.47
C GLN A 55 -3.85 3.73 3.12
N PHE A 56 -2.54 3.60 2.92
CA PHE A 56 -1.98 2.98 1.74
C PHE A 56 -2.41 1.53 1.60
N LEU A 57 -2.33 0.72 2.66
CA LEU A 57 -2.78 -0.67 2.61
C LEU A 57 -4.29 -0.76 2.33
N LYS A 58 -5.10 0.13 2.92
CA LYS A 58 -6.56 0.20 2.68
C LYS A 58 -6.87 0.54 1.23
N PHE A 59 -6.09 1.46 0.66
CA PHE A 59 -6.18 1.82 -0.74
C PHE A 59 -5.87 0.61 -1.64
N LEU A 60 -4.78 -0.11 -1.36
CA LEU A 60 -4.42 -1.32 -2.11
C LEU A 60 -5.51 -2.39 -2.04
N ASP A 61 -6.01 -2.73 -0.85
CA ASP A 61 -7.06 -3.76 -0.71
C ASP A 61 -8.37 -3.38 -1.44
N LYS A 62 -8.70 -2.09 -1.49
CA LYS A 62 -9.93 -1.60 -2.11
C LYS A 62 -9.82 -1.42 -3.63
N LYS A 63 -8.68 -0.96 -4.13
CA LYS A 63 -8.51 -0.48 -5.51
C LYS A 63 -7.58 -1.33 -6.36
N LEU A 64 -6.64 -2.03 -5.74
CA LEU A 64 -5.62 -2.83 -6.40
C LEU A 64 -5.54 -4.23 -5.75
N LYS A 65 -6.71 -4.83 -5.49
CA LYS A 65 -6.80 -6.16 -4.87
C LYS A 65 -6.24 -7.22 -5.81
N MET A 66 -4.98 -7.60 -5.56
CA MET A 66 -4.25 -8.56 -6.37
C MET A 66 -3.81 -9.73 -5.51
N ASN A 67 -4.08 -10.95 -5.97
CA ASN A 67 -3.62 -12.15 -5.31
C ASN A 67 -2.08 -12.17 -5.31
N GLY A 68 -1.49 -12.32 -4.12
CA GLY A 68 -0.04 -12.38 -3.96
C GLY A 68 0.68 -11.02 -3.87
N LEU A 69 -0.03 -9.89 -3.98
CA LEU A 69 0.56 -8.58 -3.70
C LEU A 69 0.90 -8.47 -2.21
N ARG A 70 2.15 -8.12 -1.90
CA ARG A 70 2.66 -7.97 -0.53
C ARG A 70 3.43 -6.67 -0.43
N VAL A 71 3.27 -5.97 0.69
CA VAL A 71 3.98 -4.72 0.96
C VAL A 71 5.04 -4.99 2.01
N PHE A 72 6.25 -4.48 1.78
CA PHE A 72 7.36 -4.62 2.71
C PHE A 72 7.93 -3.25 3.05
N ARG A 73 8.16 -3.02 4.34
CA ARG A 73 9.04 -1.94 4.82
C ARG A 73 10.46 -2.48 4.87
N ILE A 74 11.41 -1.69 4.37
CA ILE A 74 12.83 -2.05 4.36
C ILE A 74 13.59 -1.08 5.25
N ASN A 75 14.17 -1.59 6.34
CA ASN A 75 14.99 -0.81 7.27
C ASN A 75 16.34 -1.52 7.46
N ASN A 76 17.46 -0.90 7.05
CA ASN A 76 18.81 -1.41 7.30
C ASN A 76 18.99 -2.93 7.06
N ASN A 77 18.46 -3.44 5.93
CA ASN A 77 18.43 -4.85 5.52
C ASN A 77 17.40 -5.76 6.20
N GLU A 78 16.67 -5.27 7.19
CA GLU A 78 15.50 -5.95 7.74
C GLU A 78 14.27 -5.67 6.87
N ARG A 79 13.48 -6.71 6.63
CA ARG A 79 12.21 -6.63 5.89
C ARG A 79 11.07 -6.97 6.83
N THR A 80 10.11 -6.06 6.91
CA THR A 80 8.87 -6.26 7.65
C THR A 80 7.72 -6.24 6.68
N GLU A 81 6.96 -7.33 6.61
CA GLU A 81 5.73 -7.38 5.83
C GLU A 81 4.67 -6.51 6.53
N LEU A 82 4.09 -5.58 5.76
CA LEU A 82 2.96 -4.77 6.17
C LEU A 82 1.70 -5.36 5.56
N LYS A 83 0.69 -5.63 6.38
CA LYS A 83 -0.59 -6.20 5.95
C LYS A 83 -1.76 -5.57 6.69
N LEU A 84 -2.95 -5.69 6.11
CA LEU A 84 -4.20 -5.40 6.80
C LEU A 84 -4.77 -6.68 7.41
N GLU A 85 -5.09 -6.62 8.69
CA GLU A 85 -5.92 -7.61 9.37
C GLU A 85 -7.04 -6.86 10.10
N ASN A 86 -8.30 -7.22 9.84
CA ASN A 86 -9.46 -6.55 10.43
C ASN A 86 -9.50 -5.03 10.22
N ASN A 87 -9.09 -4.54 9.05
CA ASN A 87 -8.97 -3.10 8.71
C ASN A 87 -7.93 -2.31 9.52
N GLU A 88 -7.05 -3.01 10.26
CA GLU A 88 -5.92 -2.40 10.96
C GLU A 88 -4.61 -2.86 10.34
N ARG A 89 -3.64 -1.95 10.33
CA ARG A 89 -2.26 -2.26 9.93
C ARG A 89 -1.62 -3.23 10.94
N LYS A 90 -1.05 -4.33 10.45
CA LYS A 90 -0.21 -5.26 11.22
C LYS A 90 1.15 -5.42 10.55
N GLU A 91 2.14 -5.68 11.38
CA GLU A 91 3.52 -5.94 10.98
C GLU A 91 3.84 -7.41 11.25
N SER A 92 4.49 -8.07 10.30
CA SER A 92 5.07 -9.39 10.50
C SER A 92 6.53 -9.36 10.07
N PRO A 93 7.49 -9.79 10.92
CA PRO A 93 8.86 -9.96 10.47
C PRO A 93 8.89 -10.99 9.33
N CYS A 94 9.68 -10.73 8.29
CA CYS A 94 9.98 -11.76 7.31
C CYS A 94 10.87 -12.83 7.94
N PRO A 95 10.58 -14.13 7.74
CA PRO A 95 11.50 -15.21 8.11
C PRO A 95 12.81 -15.15 7.32
#